data_AF-A0A2P5NW37-F1
#
_entry.id   AF-A0A2P5NW37-F1
#
_cell.length_a   1.000
_cell.length_b   1.000
_cell.length_c   1.000
_cell.angle_alpha   90.00
_cell.angle_beta   90.00
_cell.angle_gamma   90.00
#
_symmetry.space_group_name_H-M   'P 1'
#
loop_
_entity.id
_entity.type
_entity.pdbx_description
1 polymer ?
#
loop_
_entity_poly.entity_id
_entity_poly.type
_entity_poly.pdbx_seq_one_letter_code
_entity_poly.pdbx_strand_id
1 'polypeptide(L)'
;MNNFLTFQIHGGADHGGVADMIAGLLTFIEGLVGKGGAEIFAALLPGIASMDNIHPLLVHFPIAFFSTFFLLDLVGKLANNSNIRGVASWLLYLGTVSALFTVGAGVLAASSVPHGGNVHEIMERHEHIGLFILGLATLLSVWRIRTSAGGIVFLMLSALLVVLLVVGADLGGLMVYKYGVAVDAAPVPTDDHVHSGTDAHGHDANHSHLHEDGQGHADIVVIEPRSSDVTGQEPPHGDEIKQVPEHGATNSNEHLHTHTHADGKVHTHIEKSAPAK
;
A
#
# COMPACT_ATOMS: atom_id res chain seq x y z
N MET A 1 31.27 -22.49 -39.75
CA MET A 1 30.04 -23.22 -40.10
C MET A 1 28.89 -22.44 -39.50
N ASN A 2 28.43 -21.40 -40.20
CA ASN A 2 27.22 -21.34 -41.04
C ASN A 2 25.98 -21.01 -40.18
N ASN A 3 25.68 -19.74 -39.87
CA ASN A 3 24.99 -18.71 -40.67
C ASN A 3 23.53 -19.05 -41.07
N PHE A 4 22.62 -18.13 -40.68
CA PHE A 4 21.27 -17.83 -41.20
C PHE A 4 20.14 -18.87 -41.12
N LEU A 5 19.09 -18.52 -40.35
CA LEU A 5 17.71 -18.50 -40.87
C LEU A 5 17.02 -17.18 -40.46
N THR A 6 17.30 -16.16 -41.27
CA THR A 6 16.42 -15.01 -41.48
C THR A 6 15.16 -15.49 -42.18
N PHE A 7 13.99 -15.27 -41.58
CA PHE A 7 12.73 -15.29 -42.32
C PHE A 7 12.26 -13.85 -42.51
N GLN A 8 12.82 -13.22 -43.55
CA GLN A 8 12.17 -12.07 -44.18
C GLN A 8 10.88 -12.56 -44.82
N ILE A 9 9.75 -12.23 -44.20
CA ILE A 9 8.45 -12.27 -44.86
C ILE A 9 8.35 -10.95 -45.64
N HIS A 10 8.62 -11.00 -46.94
CA HIS A 10 8.22 -9.96 -47.88
C HIS A 10 7.24 -10.59 -48.88
N GLY A 11 5.98 -10.67 -48.46
CA GLY A 11 4.84 -10.79 -49.36
C GLY A 11 4.25 -9.40 -49.49
N GLY A 12 4.66 -8.67 -50.53
CA GLY A 12 4.10 -7.36 -50.85
C GLY A 12 2.66 -7.49 -51.33
N ALA A 13 1.74 -6.93 -50.55
CA ALA A 13 0.51 -6.27 -50.97
C ALA A 13 -0.23 -5.83 -49.70
N ASP A 14 -0.14 -4.54 -49.42
CA ASP A 14 -1.21 -3.76 -48.79
C ASP A 14 -1.71 -4.30 -47.44
N HIS A 15 -1.00 -3.87 -46.39
CA HIS A 15 -1.26 -4.14 -44.98
C HIS A 15 -2.74 -3.88 -44.61
N GLY A 16 -3.46 -4.92 -44.20
CA GLY A 16 -4.80 -4.80 -43.59
C GLY A 16 -5.96 -5.57 -44.25
N GLY A 17 -5.70 -6.46 -45.21
CA GLY A 17 -6.74 -7.26 -45.85
C GLY A 17 -7.33 -8.36 -44.97
N VAL A 18 -8.56 -8.82 -45.27
CA VAL A 18 -9.25 -9.93 -44.59
C VAL A 18 -8.41 -11.22 -44.60
N ALA A 19 -7.60 -11.43 -45.63
CA ALA A 19 -6.71 -12.58 -45.72
C ALA A 19 -5.64 -12.60 -44.61
N ASP A 20 -5.12 -11.44 -44.21
CA ASP A 20 -4.09 -11.31 -43.16
C ASP A 20 -4.71 -11.49 -41.76
N MET A 21 -5.96 -11.02 -41.58
CA MET A 21 -6.75 -11.30 -40.37
C MET A 21 -7.07 -12.80 -40.24
N ILE A 22 -7.46 -13.44 -41.35
CA ILE A 22 -7.73 -14.87 -41.39
C ILE A 22 -6.42 -15.65 -41.12
N ALA A 23 -5.31 -15.26 -41.74
CA ALA A 23 -4.01 -15.88 -41.49
C ALA A 23 -3.61 -15.74 -40.01
N GLY A 24 -3.71 -14.55 -39.43
CA GLY A 24 -3.45 -14.32 -38.01
C GLY A 24 -4.36 -15.14 -37.08
N LEU A 25 -5.64 -15.26 -37.42
CA LEU A 25 -6.60 -16.08 -36.67
C LEU A 25 -6.27 -17.57 -36.76
N LEU A 26 -5.94 -18.08 -37.94
CA LEU A 26 -5.55 -19.48 -38.15
C LEU A 26 -4.26 -19.80 -37.40
N THR A 27 -3.24 -18.93 -37.47
CA THR A 27 -2.00 -19.10 -36.70
C THR A 27 -2.26 -19.07 -35.20
N PHE A 28 -3.16 -18.20 -34.73
CA PHE A 28 -3.56 -18.17 -33.33
C PHE A 28 -4.26 -19.47 -32.90
N ILE A 29 -5.24 -19.96 -33.67
CA ILE A 29 -5.98 -21.20 -33.39
C ILE A 29 -5.05 -22.41 -33.46
N GLU A 30 -4.18 -22.50 -34.46
CA GLU A 30 -3.16 -23.55 -34.56
C GLU A 30 -2.24 -23.53 -33.33
N GLY A 31 -1.89 -22.33 -32.86
CA GLY A 31 -1.16 -22.12 -31.61
C GLY A 31 -1.92 -22.52 -30.33
N LEU A 32 -3.24 -22.72 -30.37
CA LEU A 32 -4.06 -23.20 -29.25
C LEU A 32 -4.34 -24.71 -29.29
N VAL A 33 -4.45 -25.31 -30.48
CA VAL A 33 -4.85 -26.72 -30.66
C VAL A 33 -3.87 -27.72 -30.03
N GLY A 34 -2.61 -27.33 -29.80
CA GLY A 34 -1.60 -28.16 -29.14
C GLY A 34 -1.34 -27.88 -27.66
N LYS A 35 -2.04 -26.89 -27.07
CA LYS A 35 -1.73 -26.36 -25.73
C LYS A 35 -2.60 -26.97 -24.63
N GLY A 36 -2.05 -27.07 -23.43
CA GLY A 36 -2.81 -27.46 -22.24
C GLY A 36 -3.84 -26.39 -21.84
N GLY A 37 -4.89 -26.75 -21.09
CA GLY A 37 -5.95 -25.79 -20.70
C GLY A 37 -5.45 -24.52 -20.00
N ALA A 38 -4.38 -24.62 -19.19
CA ALA A 38 -3.75 -23.47 -18.54
C ALA A 38 -3.01 -22.55 -19.53
N GLU A 39 -2.39 -23.12 -20.56
CA GLU A 39 -1.69 -22.36 -21.59
C GLU A 39 -2.67 -21.69 -22.56
N ILE A 40 -3.82 -22.33 -22.82
CA ILE A 40 -4.95 -21.72 -23.53
C ILE A 40 -5.49 -20.53 -22.73
N PHE A 41 -5.66 -20.69 -21.41
CA PHE A 41 -6.07 -19.60 -20.53
C PHE A 41 -5.06 -18.44 -20.55
N ALA A 42 -3.77 -18.71 -20.45
CA ALA A 42 -2.72 -17.70 -20.53
C ALA A 42 -2.68 -16.99 -21.89
N ALA A 43 -2.99 -17.70 -22.98
CA ALA A 43 -3.10 -17.10 -24.31
C ALA A 43 -4.36 -16.22 -24.48
N LEU A 44 -5.49 -16.59 -23.85
CA LEU A 44 -6.75 -15.85 -23.92
C LEU A 44 -6.80 -14.65 -22.98
N LEU A 45 -6.24 -14.80 -21.78
CA LEU A 45 -6.28 -13.82 -20.70
C LEU A 45 -4.87 -13.58 -20.14
N PRO A 46 -3.93 -13.07 -20.98
CA PRO A 46 -2.54 -12.92 -20.60
C PRO A 46 -2.37 -12.03 -19.36
N GLY A 47 -3.16 -10.96 -19.23
CA GLY A 47 -3.08 -10.05 -18.08
C GLY A 47 -3.49 -10.69 -16.76
N ILE A 48 -4.46 -11.62 -16.73
CA ILE A 48 -4.81 -12.34 -15.49
C ILE A 48 -3.76 -13.41 -15.20
N ALA A 49 -3.29 -14.10 -16.23
CA ALA A 49 -2.29 -15.16 -16.10
C ALA A 49 -0.91 -14.63 -15.68
N SER A 50 -0.58 -13.37 -15.96
CA SER A 50 0.67 -12.74 -15.56
C SER A 50 0.63 -12.08 -14.17
N MET A 51 -0.51 -12.11 -13.45
CA MET A 51 -0.58 -11.54 -12.11
C MET A 51 -0.09 -12.53 -11.05
N ASP A 52 0.94 -12.12 -10.31
CA ASP A 52 1.39 -12.88 -9.12
C ASP A 52 0.37 -12.84 -7.98
N ASN A 53 -0.54 -11.86 -7.99
CA ASN A 53 -1.56 -11.67 -6.97
C ASN A 53 -2.91 -11.31 -7.58
N ILE A 54 -3.90 -12.19 -7.44
CA ILE A 54 -5.29 -11.97 -7.89
C ILE A 54 -6.11 -11.16 -6.88
N HIS A 55 -5.65 -10.98 -5.64
CA HIS A 55 -6.38 -10.28 -4.59
C HIS A 55 -6.82 -8.85 -5.01
N PRO A 56 -5.97 -7.99 -5.63
CA PRO A 56 -6.37 -6.66 -6.08
C PRO A 56 -7.48 -6.66 -7.14
N LEU A 57 -7.65 -7.75 -7.90
CA LEU A 57 -8.80 -7.88 -8.80
C LEU A 57 -10.07 -8.12 -7.99
N LEU A 58 -10.02 -9.04 -7.02
CA LEU A 58 -11.19 -9.45 -6.25
C LEU A 58 -11.72 -8.37 -5.31
N VAL A 59 -10.86 -7.50 -4.74
CA VAL A 59 -11.29 -6.43 -3.81
C VAL A 59 -12.32 -5.47 -4.39
N HIS A 60 -12.39 -5.30 -5.71
CA HIS A 60 -13.35 -4.40 -6.35
C HIS A 60 -14.80 -4.83 -6.11
N PHE A 61 -15.07 -6.14 -6.04
CA PHE A 61 -16.41 -6.67 -5.82
C PHE A 61 -16.98 -6.32 -4.45
N PRO A 62 -16.35 -6.66 -3.31
CA PRO A 62 -16.86 -6.28 -2.00
C PRO A 62 -16.89 -4.76 -1.82
N ILE A 63 -15.95 -4.00 -2.40
CA ILE A 63 -15.98 -2.52 -2.38
C ILE A 63 -17.26 -2.00 -3.04
N ALA A 64 -17.55 -2.43 -4.27
CA ALA A 64 -18.74 -1.98 -4.99
C ALA A 64 -20.03 -2.45 -4.32
N PHE A 65 -20.10 -3.73 -3.93
CA PHE A 65 -21.31 -4.31 -3.36
C PHE A 65 -21.65 -3.75 -1.99
N PHE A 66 -20.71 -3.63 -1.05
CA PHE A 66 -21.01 -3.09 0.28
C PHE A 66 -21.32 -1.59 0.24
N SER A 67 -20.60 -0.81 -0.58
CA SER A 67 -20.88 0.63 -0.74
C SER A 67 -22.28 0.85 -1.32
N THR A 68 -22.64 0.09 -2.36
CA THR A 68 -23.96 0.19 -2.99
C THR A 68 -25.06 -0.36 -2.07
N PHE A 69 -24.80 -1.45 -1.34
CA PHE A 69 -25.70 -1.98 -0.31
C PHE A 69 -26.05 -0.91 0.71
N PHE A 70 -25.05 -0.25 1.30
CA PHE A 70 -25.28 0.75 2.33
C PHE A 70 -26.10 1.93 1.79
N LEU A 71 -25.76 2.42 0.60
CA LEU A 71 -26.50 3.51 -0.04
C LEU A 71 -27.97 3.13 -0.31
N LEU A 72 -28.21 1.95 -0.90
CA LEU A 72 -29.56 1.49 -1.18
C LEU A 72 -30.35 1.16 0.09
N ASP A 73 -29.71 0.61 1.12
CA ASP A 73 -30.42 0.34 2.38
C ASP A 73 -30.82 1.63 3.09
N LEU A 74 -29.95 2.65 3.06
CA LEU A 74 -30.25 3.98 3.59
C LEU A 74 -31.41 4.63 2.81
N VAL A 75 -31.33 4.68 1.48
CA VAL A 75 -32.37 5.23 0.61
C VAL A 75 -33.68 4.44 0.77
N GLY A 76 -33.62 3.12 0.77
CA GLY A 76 -34.78 2.25 0.93
C GLY A 76 -35.46 2.42 2.29
N LYS A 77 -34.69 2.72 3.34
CA LYS A 77 -35.26 3.04 4.65
C LYS A 77 -35.90 4.43 4.68
N LEU A 78 -35.24 5.46 4.13
CA LEU A 78 -35.79 6.82 4.06
C LEU A 78 -37.05 6.90 3.19
N ALA A 79 -37.07 6.19 2.07
CA ALA A 79 -38.20 6.10 1.16
C ALA A 79 -39.27 5.08 1.61
N ASN A 80 -39.04 4.38 2.71
CA ASN A 80 -39.87 3.28 3.23
C ASN A 80 -40.23 2.22 2.15
N ASN A 81 -39.30 1.94 1.23
CA ASN A 81 -39.50 1.08 0.07
C ASN A 81 -38.87 -0.30 0.30
N SER A 82 -39.72 -1.31 0.50
CA SER A 82 -39.30 -2.69 0.76
C SER A 82 -38.55 -3.33 -0.42
N ASN A 83 -38.87 -2.97 -1.66
CA ASN A 83 -38.20 -3.52 -2.85
C ASN A 83 -36.74 -3.10 -2.92
N ILE A 84 -36.46 -1.81 -2.67
CA ILE A 84 -35.08 -1.28 -2.64
C ILE A 84 -34.27 -1.98 -1.53
N ARG A 85 -34.86 -2.15 -0.34
CA ARG A 85 -34.23 -2.88 0.77
C ARG A 85 -33.99 -4.37 0.43
N GLY A 86 -34.85 -4.97 -0.39
CA GLY A 86 -34.67 -6.31 -0.94
C GLY A 86 -33.41 -6.40 -1.83
N VAL A 87 -33.25 -5.46 -2.77
CA VAL A 87 -32.05 -5.37 -3.62
C VAL A 87 -30.79 -5.14 -2.78
N ALA A 88 -30.86 -4.22 -1.81
CA ALA A 88 -29.75 -3.97 -0.89
C ALA A 88 -29.33 -5.26 -0.15
N SER A 89 -30.29 -6.08 0.28
CA SER A 89 -29.99 -7.35 0.96
C SER A 89 -29.24 -8.32 0.06
N TRP A 90 -29.60 -8.42 -1.22
CA TRP A 90 -28.86 -9.23 -2.18
C TRP A 90 -27.43 -8.74 -2.39
N LEU A 91 -27.23 -7.43 -2.47
CA LEU A 91 -25.87 -6.85 -2.55
C LEU A 91 -25.04 -7.14 -1.30
N LEU A 92 -25.64 -7.12 -0.10
CA LEU A 92 -24.95 -7.52 1.12
C LEU A 92 -24.48 -8.99 1.05
N TYR A 93 -25.33 -9.89 0.56
CA TYR A 93 -24.98 -11.31 0.43
C TYR A 93 -23.90 -11.55 -0.62
N LEU A 94 -24.04 -10.96 -1.81
CA LEU A 94 -23.04 -11.04 -2.87
C LEU A 94 -21.71 -10.41 -2.42
N GLY A 95 -21.78 -9.27 -1.74
CA GLY A 95 -20.64 -8.63 -1.08
C GLY A 95 -19.93 -9.57 -0.11
N THR A 96 -20.68 -10.25 0.76
CA THR A 96 -20.13 -11.18 1.76
C THR A 96 -19.46 -12.39 1.10
N VAL A 97 -20.09 -12.98 0.09
CA VAL A 97 -19.50 -14.09 -0.67
C VAL A 97 -18.24 -13.64 -1.40
N SER A 98 -18.27 -12.46 -2.04
CA SER A 98 -17.08 -11.92 -2.71
C SER A 98 -15.94 -11.57 -1.74
N ALA A 99 -16.28 -11.08 -0.55
CA ALA A 99 -15.30 -10.80 0.51
C ALA A 99 -14.63 -12.08 1.00
N LEU A 100 -15.35 -13.19 1.09
CA LEU A 100 -14.78 -14.49 1.44
C LEU A 100 -13.71 -14.92 0.45
N PHE A 101 -13.99 -14.84 -0.86
CA PHE A 101 -13.01 -15.14 -1.90
C PHE A 101 -11.84 -14.16 -1.89
N THR A 102 -12.11 -12.88 -1.65
CA THR A 102 -11.10 -11.81 -1.59
C THR A 102 -10.11 -12.04 -0.44
N VAL A 103 -10.62 -12.33 0.76
CA VAL A 103 -9.78 -12.64 1.93
C VAL A 103 -8.99 -13.92 1.68
N GLY A 104 -9.61 -14.97 1.12
CA GLY A 104 -8.91 -16.20 0.75
C GLY A 104 -7.74 -15.95 -0.20
N ALA A 105 -7.95 -15.15 -1.25
CA ALA A 105 -6.89 -14.75 -2.16
C ALA A 105 -5.80 -13.90 -1.48
N GLY A 106 -6.17 -13.02 -0.55
CA GLY A 106 -5.22 -12.19 0.20
C GLY A 106 -4.30 -13.02 1.10
N VAL A 107 -4.86 -13.99 1.82
CA VAL A 107 -4.08 -14.91 2.67
C VAL A 107 -3.13 -15.76 1.83
N LEU A 108 -3.57 -16.26 0.66
CA LEU A 108 -2.69 -16.96 -0.26
C LEU A 108 -1.54 -16.06 -0.74
N ALA A 109 -1.84 -14.82 -1.11
CA ALA A 109 -0.84 -13.85 -1.55
C ALA A 109 0.16 -13.47 -0.46
N ALA A 110 -0.27 -13.36 0.80
CA ALA A 110 0.61 -13.07 1.93
C ALA A 110 1.73 -14.12 2.09
N SER A 111 1.46 -15.37 1.71
CA SER A 111 2.42 -16.48 1.75
C SER A 111 3.31 -16.59 0.50
N SER A 112 2.91 -15.99 -0.63
CA SER A 112 3.57 -16.20 -1.93
C SER A 112 4.33 -14.98 -2.45
N VAL A 113 3.93 -13.75 -2.07
CA VAL A 113 4.53 -12.52 -2.58
C VAL A 113 5.71 -12.10 -1.69
N PRO A 114 6.92 -11.89 -2.25
CA PRO A 114 8.04 -11.33 -1.49
C PRO A 114 7.74 -9.92 -0.99
N HIS A 115 7.88 -9.70 0.32
CA HIS A 115 7.72 -8.39 0.95
C HIS A 115 8.87 -8.10 1.93
N GLY A 116 9.26 -6.83 2.03
CA GLY A 116 10.28 -6.38 2.98
C GLY A 116 9.70 -6.20 4.39
N GLY A 117 10.54 -6.30 5.42
CA GLY A 117 10.11 -6.15 6.82
C GLY A 117 9.45 -4.81 7.15
N ASN A 118 9.73 -3.76 6.36
CA ASN A 118 9.11 -2.44 6.48
C ASN A 118 7.62 -2.39 6.08
N VAL A 119 7.14 -3.35 5.28
CA VAL A 119 5.74 -3.44 4.82
C VAL A 119 4.95 -4.47 5.64
N HIS A 120 5.64 -5.40 6.30
CA HIS A 120 5.02 -6.51 7.01
C HIS A 120 3.96 -6.06 8.02
N GLU A 121 4.24 -5.03 8.84
CA GLU A 121 3.28 -4.48 9.81
C GLU A 121 2.03 -3.88 9.13
N ILE A 122 2.22 -3.20 7.99
CA ILE A 122 1.12 -2.63 7.21
C ILE A 122 0.25 -3.76 6.63
N MET A 123 0.90 -4.82 6.13
CA MET A 123 0.23 -5.99 5.59
C MET A 123 -0.59 -6.72 6.66
N GLU A 124 -0.02 -6.97 7.84
CA GLU A 124 -0.76 -7.59 8.95
C GLU A 124 -1.96 -6.73 9.36
N ARG A 125 -1.80 -5.41 9.45
CA ARG A 125 -2.92 -4.53 9.78
C ARG A 125 -4.01 -4.56 8.70
N HIS A 126 -3.62 -4.60 7.42
CA HIS A 126 -4.56 -4.73 6.31
C HIS A 126 -5.31 -6.07 6.37
N GLU A 127 -4.62 -7.17 6.66
CA GLU A 127 -5.22 -8.50 6.82
C GLU A 127 -6.25 -8.52 7.95
N HIS A 128 -5.91 -8.00 9.13
CA HIS A 128 -6.85 -7.93 10.27
C HIS A 128 -8.09 -7.12 9.90
N ILE A 129 -7.94 -5.98 9.24
CA ILE A 129 -9.09 -5.17 8.77
C ILE A 129 -9.95 -5.99 7.79
N GLY A 130 -9.34 -6.72 6.86
CA GLY A 130 -10.04 -7.62 5.93
C GLY A 130 -10.85 -8.70 6.65
N LEU A 131 -10.28 -9.34 7.67
CA LEU A 131 -10.97 -10.34 8.50
C LEU A 131 -12.12 -9.71 9.30
N PHE A 132 -11.95 -8.52 9.86
CA PHE A 132 -13.02 -7.79 10.53
C PHE A 132 -14.17 -7.42 9.58
N ILE A 133 -13.86 -6.98 8.36
CA ILE A 133 -14.86 -6.70 7.32
C ILE A 133 -15.66 -7.97 7.01
N LEU A 134 -14.98 -9.10 6.77
CA LEU A 134 -15.64 -10.38 6.48
C LEU A 134 -16.53 -10.84 7.65
N GLY A 135 -16.03 -10.76 8.88
CA GLY A 135 -16.79 -11.11 10.08
C GLY A 135 -18.03 -10.23 10.26
N LEU A 136 -17.88 -8.91 10.11
CA LEU A 136 -18.96 -7.94 10.24
C LEU A 136 -20.00 -8.10 9.12
N ALA A 137 -19.57 -8.30 7.88
CA ALA A 137 -20.46 -8.55 6.74
C ALA A 137 -21.25 -9.87 6.91
N THR A 138 -20.59 -10.92 7.40
CA THR A 138 -21.26 -12.20 7.72
C THR A 138 -22.29 -12.02 8.84
N LEU A 139 -21.93 -11.30 9.90
CA LEU A 139 -22.85 -10.97 10.99
C LEU A 139 -24.07 -10.21 10.48
N LEU A 140 -23.87 -9.15 9.69
CA LEU A 140 -24.95 -8.36 9.09
C LEU A 140 -25.81 -9.20 8.15
N SER A 141 -25.21 -10.08 7.36
CA SER A 141 -25.95 -11.00 6.46
C SER A 141 -26.85 -11.95 7.24
N VAL A 142 -26.31 -12.61 8.28
CA VAL A 142 -27.10 -13.51 9.13
C VAL A 142 -28.19 -12.75 9.87
N TRP A 143 -27.87 -11.58 10.41
CA TRP A 143 -28.84 -10.69 11.06
C TRP A 143 -30.00 -10.38 10.10
N ARG A 144 -29.71 -9.96 8.87
CA ARG A 144 -30.70 -9.60 7.85
C ARG A 144 -31.64 -10.75 7.48
N ILE A 145 -31.14 -11.98 7.48
CA ILE A 145 -31.97 -13.18 7.24
C ILE A 145 -32.89 -13.46 8.43
N ARG A 146 -32.39 -13.27 9.65
CA ARG A 146 -33.14 -13.57 10.89
C ARG A 146 -34.17 -12.50 11.26
N THR A 147 -33.96 -11.25 10.85
CA THR A 147 -34.91 -10.15 11.12
C THR A 147 -35.08 -9.24 9.92
N SER A 148 -36.34 -8.95 9.60
CA SER A 148 -36.73 -8.02 8.54
C SER A 148 -36.57 -6.55 8.95
N ALA A 149 -36.38 -6.27 10.25
CA ALA A 149 -36.29 -4.92 10.81
C ALA A 149 -34.83 -4.43 10.84
N GLY A 150 -34.48 -3.58 9.85
CA GLY A 150 -33.23 -2.83 9.83
C GLY A 150 -33.29 -1.65 10.81
N GLY A 151 -33.06 -1.92 12.09
CA GLY A 151 -33.02 -0.91 13.15
C GLY A 151 -31.86 0.09 12.98
N ILE A 152 -31.76 1.08 13.88
CA ILE A 152 -30.65 2.05 13.87
C ILE A 152 -29.29 1.35 14.07
N VAL A 153 -29.23 0.31 14.91
CA VAL A 153 -28.01 -0.47 15.16
C VAL A 153 -27.49 -1.14 13.88
N PHE A 154 -28.39 -1.73 13.08
CA PHE A 154 -28.02 -2.35 11.81
C PHE A 154 -27.42 -1.33 10.84
N LEU A 155 -28.00 -0.12 10.75
CA LEU A 155 -27.45 0.96 9.94
C LEU A 155 -26.09 1.44 10.44
N MET A 156 -25.90 1.58 11.75
CA MET A 156 -24.62 2.00 12.33
C MET A 156 -23.52 0.98 12.03
N LEU A 157 -23.80 -0.33 12.17
CA LEU A 157 -22.85 -1.38 11.80
C LEU A 157 -22.61 -1.43 10.28
N SER A 158 -23.62 -1.16 9.46
CA SER A 158 -23.46 -1.08 8.00
C SER A 158 -22.59 0.11 7.59
N ALA A 159 -22.73 1.25 8.26
CA ALA A 159 -21.84 2.40 8.07
C ALA A 159 -20.41 2.07 8.51
N LEU A 160 -20.25 1.42 9.67
CA LEU A 160 -18.95 0.95 10.16
C LEU A 160 -18.27 0.01 9.15
N LEU A 161 -19.03 -0.91 8.52
CA LEU A 161 -18.53 -1.79 7.47
C LEU A 161 -17.94 -0.98 6.30
N VAL A 162 -18.64 0.05 5.83
CA VAL A 162 -18.15 0.91 4.74
C VAL A 162 -16.91 1.71 5.17
N VAL A 163 -16.87 2.23 6.40
CA VAL A 163 -15.70 2.95 6.91
C VAL A 163 -14.48 2.03 6.97
N LEU A 164 -14.62 0.82 7.51
CA LEU A 164 -13.54 -0.18 7.53
C LEU A 164 -13.07 -0.53 6.12
N LEU A 165 -14.01 -0.63 5.17
CA LEU A 165 -13.71 -0.90 3.77
C LEU A 165 -12.85 0.19 3.13
N VAL A 166 -13.16 1.47 3.41
CA VAL A 166 -12.35 2.61 2.94
C VAL A 166 -10.96 2.57 3.55
N VAL A 167 -10.84 2.37 4.87
CA VAL A 167 -9.53 2.28 5.55
C VAL A 167 -8.71 1.09 5.05
N GLY A 168 -9.35 -0.06 4.83
CA GLY A 168 -8.71 -1.25 4.27
C GLY A 168 -8.21 -1.01 2.84
N ALA A 169 -9.03 -0.37 2.00
CA ALA A 169 -8.66 -0.01 0.63
C ALA A 169 -7.51 1.00 0.58
N ASP A 170 -7.48 1.99 1.48
CA ASP A 170 -6.38 2.94 1.61
C ASP A 170 -5.06 2.24 1.96
N LEU A 171 -5.08 1.35 2.96
CA LEU A 171 -3.90 0.57 3.33
C LEU A 171 -3.43 -0.35 2.20
N GLY A 172 -4.36 -0.98 1.47
CA GLY A 172 -4.07 -1.78 0.28
C GLY A 172 -3.42 -0.95 -0.82
N GLY A 173 -3.96 0.24 -1.08
CA GLY A 173 -3.39 1.20 -2.03
C GLY A 173 -1.99 1.65 -1.62
N LEU A 174 -1.76 1.92 -0.33
CA LEU A 174 -0.44 2.28 0.18
C LEU A 174 0.59 1.19 -0.09
N MET A 175 0.25 -0.08 0.13
CA MET A 175 1.13 -1.22 -0.16
C MET A 175 1.50 -1.30 -1.65
N VAL A 176 0.53 -1.14 -2.54
CA VAL A 176 0.76 -1.26 -3.99
C VAL A 176 1.49 -0.03 -4.54
N TYR A 177 0.96 1.17 -4.27
CA TYR A 177 1.42 2.40 -4.94
C TYR A 177 2.67 3.02 -4.33
N LYS A 178 2.89 2.87 -3.01
CA LYS A 178 4.08 3.43 -2.35
C LYS A 178 5.18 2.40 -2.18
N TYR A 179 4.82 1.16 -1.85
CA TYR A 179 5.78 0.11 -1.51
C TYR A 179 5.96 -0.94 -2.60
N GLY A 180 5.22 -0.86 -3.71
CA GLY A 180 5.42 -1.73 -4.85
C GLY A 180 5.11 -3.21 -4.58
N VAL A 181 4.20 -3.52 -3.65
CA VAL A 181 3.86 -4.91 -3.34
C VAL A 181 3.16 -5.55 -4.54
N ALA A 182 3.70 -6.69 -5.00
CA ALA A 182 3.21 -7.45 -6.15
C ALA A 182 3.16 -6.66 -7.48
N VAL A 183 4.06 -5.68 -7.68
CA VAL A 183 4.23 -4.99 -8.96
C VAL A 183 5.70 -4.98 -9.38
N ASP A 184 5.95 -5.23 -10.65
CA ASP A 184 7.28 -5.09 -11.24
C ASP A 184 7.57 -3.62 -11.57
N ALA A 185 8.79 -3.18 -11.23
CA ALA A 185 9.26 -1.88 -11.66
C ALA A 185 9.49 -1.88 -13.18
N ALA A 186 8.90 -0.92 -13.88
CA ALA A 186 9.21 -0.73 -15.29
C ALA A 186 10.71 -0.42 -15.44
N PRO A 187 11.43 -1.06 -16.37
CA PRO A 187 12.82 -0.73 -16.64
C PRO A 187 12.92 0.75 -17.04
N VAL A 188 13.62 1.56 -16.25
CA VAL A 188 13.98 2.92 -16.65
C VAL A 188 15.22 2.79 -17.53
N PRO A 189 15.20 3.20 -18.81
CA PRO A 189 16.40 3.27 -19.61
C PRO A 189 17.38 4.21 -18.91
N THR A 190 18.50 3.68 -18.44
CA THR A 190 19.61 4.52 -18.01
C THR A 190 20.22 5.10 -19.29
N ASP A 191 19.98 6.39 -19.54
CA ASP A 191 20.80 7.13 -20.48
C ASP A 191 22.22 7.18 -19.89
N ASP A 192 23.02 6.18 -20.22
CA ASP A 192 24.45 6.12 -19.91
C ASP A 192 25.18 7.15 -20.80
N HIS A 193 24.85 8.42 -20.63
CA HIS A 193 25.68 9.52 -21.10
C HIS A 193 26.88 9.63 -20.15
N VAL A 194 27.87 8.78 -20.42
CA VAL A 194 29.21 8.87 -19.84
C VAL A 194 29.77 10.26 -20.14
N HIS A 195 29.78 11.14 -19.14
CA HIS A 195 30.65 12.30 -19.16
C HIS A 195 32.09 11.78 -19.09
N SER A 196 32.72 11.62 -20.25
CA SER A 196 34.16 11.44 -20.37
C SER A 196 34.82 12.73 -19.90
N GLY A 197 35.06 12.83 -18.60
CA GLY A 197 35.95 13.80 -18.00
C GLY A 197 37.38 13.38 -18.30
N THR A 198 37.96 13.94 -19.37
CA THR A 198 39.40 13.99 -19.56
C THR A 198 40.00 14.92 -18.50
N ASP A 199 40.49 14.37 -17.40
CA ASP A 199 41.40 15.09 -16.50
C ASP A 199 42.71 14.30 -16.38
N ALA A 200 43.55 14.52 -17.39
CA ALA A 200 44.97 14.27 -17.31
C ALA A 200 45.65 15.49 -16.69
N HIS A 201 45.86 15.52 -15.37
CA HIS A 201 46.89 16.36 -14.76
C HIS A 201 47.41 15.70 -13.47
N GLY A 202 48.62 15.13 -13.55
CA GLY A 202 49.45 14.96 -12.37
C GLY A 202 50.03 16.30 -11.95
N HIS A 203 50.21 16.50 -10.65
CA HIS A 203 51.45 17.02 -10.04
C HIS A 203 51.33 16.99 -8.52
N ASP A 204 52.36 16.39 -7.90
CA ASP A 204 52.65 16.46 -6.48
C ASP A 204 52.81 17.90 -5.97
N ALA A 205 52.27 18.20 -4.80
CA ALA A 205 52.85 19.19 -3.89
C ALA A 205 52.33 18.97 -2.46
N ASN A 206 53.22 18.41 -1.64
CA ASN A 206 53.23 18.47 -0.18
C ASN A 206 53.22 19.94 0.29
N HIS A 207 52.36 20.32 1.23
CA HIS A 207 52.70 21.29 2.29
C HIS A 207 51.69 21.21 3.46
N SER A 208 52.24 20.94 4.65
CA SER A 208 51.66 21.18 5.97
C SER A 208 51.45 22.68 6.23
N HIS A 209 50.45 23.07 7.03
CA HIS A 209 50.57 24.00 8.17
C HIS A 209 49.24 24.14 8.94
N LEU A 210 49.38 24.44 10.22
CA LEU A 210 48.39 24.49 11.30
C LEU A 210 47.71 25.87 11.43
N HIS A 211 46.52 25.86 12.07
CA HIS A 211 45.80 26.89 12.85
C HIS A 211 45.51 28.28 12.22
N GLU A 212 44.26 28.77 12.31
CA GLU A 212 43.80 29.74 13.32
C GLU A 212 42.34 30.19 13.07
N ASP A 213 41.63 30.49 14.16
CA ASP A 213 40.27 31.02 14.23
C ASP A 213 40.14 32.47 13.73
N GLY A 214 38.95 32.89 13.31
CA GLY A 214 38.57 34.32 13.35
C GLY A 214 37.72 34.88 12.19
N GLN A 215 36.42 35.00 12.44
CA GLN A 215 35.48 36.10 12.11
C GLN A 215 35.60 36.89 10.77
N GLY A 216 34.48 36.96 10.03
CA GLY A 216 34.14 38.15 9.25
C GLY A 216 33.24 37.97 8.01
N HIS A 217 32.00 38.50 8.11
CA HIS A 217 31.11 39.00 7.04
C HIS A 217 30.40 37.97 6.12
N ALA A 218 29.12 37.66 6.34
CA ALA A 218 27.90 38.43 6.02
C ALA A 218 27.53 38.40 4.53
N ASP A 219 26.52 37.60 4.19
CA ASP A 219 25.47 38.06 3.29
C ASP A 219 24.10 37.52 3.74
N ILE A 220 23.17 38.46 3.87
CA ILE A 220 21.81 38.31 4.36
C ILE A 220 20.89 38.41 3.14
N VAL A 221 20.06 37.39 2.91
CA VAL A 221 18.74 37.61 2.30
C VAL A 221 17.70 36.83 3.10
N VAL A 222 16.93 37.61 3.86
CA VAL A 222 15.73 37.26 4.59
C VAL A 222 14.54 37.43 3.65
N ILE A 223 13.67 36.41 3.54
CA ILE A 223 12.21 36.62 3.48
C ILE A 223 11.57 35.57 4.38
N GLU A 224 10.88 36.07 5.40
CA GLU A 224 10.08 35.34 6.38
C GLU A 224 8.58 35.71 6.17
N PRO A 225 7.60 35.29 7.00
CA PRO A 225 6.75 34.11 6.83
C PRO A 225 5.23 34.46 6.78
N ARG A 226 4.34 33.45 6.79
CA ARG A 226 2.98 33.65 7.33
C ARG A 226 2.43 32.41 8.05
N SER A 227 2.46 32.50 9.37
CA SER A 227 1.61 31.79 10.33
C SER A 227 0.21 32.41 10.39
N SER A 228 -0.78 31.63 10.85
CA SER A 228 -2.02 32.15 11.39
C SER A 228 -2.13 31.75 12.86
N ASP A 229 -2.23 32.77 13.70
CA ASP A 229 -2.36 32.82 15.16
C ASP A 229 -3.44 31.91 15.76
N VAL A 230 -3.14 31.36 16.94
CA VAL A 230 -4.08 31.34 18.07
C VAL A 230 -3.33 31.81 19.33
N THR A 231 -3.84 32.89 19.90
CA THR A 231 -3.45 33.61 21.11
C THR A 231 -3.36 32.75 22.37
N GLY A 232 -2.36 33.03 23.19
CA GLY A 232 -2.11 32.37 24.48
C GLY A 232 -2.82 32.99 25.68
N GLN A 233 -2.77 32.29 26.81
CA GLN A 233 -2.86 32.81 28.17
C GLN A 233 -2.28 31.77 29.14
N GLU A 234 -1.40 32.19 30.05
CA GLU A 234 -0.68 31.35 31.05
C GLU A 234 -1.13 31.71 32.51
N PRO A 235 -0.61 31.09 33.61
CA PRO A 235 -1.31 30.23 34.58
C PRO A 235 -1.53 30.89 35.98
N PRO A 236 -1.99 30.15 37.02
CA PRO A 236 -1.02 29.76 38.09
C PRO A 236 -1.33 28.50 38.97
N HIS A 237 -0.25 27.95 39.54
CA HIS A 237 -0.04 27.32 40.88
C HIS A 237 -0.96 26.22 41.49
N GLY A 238 -0.32 25.16 42.01
CA GLY A 238 -0.74 24.49 43.26
C GLY A 238 -0.63 22.95 43.32
N ASP A 239 0.33 22.45 44.11
CA ASP A 239 0.38 21.22 44.94
C ASP A 239 -0.36 19.91 44.54
N GLU A 240 0.37 18.79 44.51
CA GLU A 240 0.34 17.74 45.55
C GLU A 240 0.91 16.39 45.04
N ILE A 241 1.80 15.79 45.84
CA ILE A 241 2.40 14.46 45.66
C ILE A 241 1.43 13.37 46.15
N LYS A 242 1.22 12.29 45.37
CA LYS A 242 1.05 10.93 45.94
C LYS A 242 1.12 9.77 44.92
N GLN A 243 2.21 9.01 45.09
CA GLN A 243 2.34 7.54 45.17
C GLN A 243 1.84 6.62 44.03
N VAL A 244 2.85 5.95 43.45
CA VAL A 244 2.84 4.67 42.72
C VAL A 244 2.70 3.50 43.72
N PRO A 245 2.27 2.30 43.26
CA PRO A 245 3.08 1.13 43.57
C PRO A 245 3.44 0.25 42.37
N GLU A 246 4.67 -0.26 42.44
CA GLU A 246 5.42 -1.15 41.56
C GLU A 246 4.79 -2.55 41.35
N HIS A 247 5.03 -3.16 40.19
CA HIS A 247 6.07 -4.20 40.03
C HIS A 247 6.15 -4.76 38.60
N GLY A 248 7.37 -4.94 38.10
CA GLY A 248 7.67 -5.69 36.88
C GLY A 248 9.09 -5.42 36.37
N ALA A 249 10.07 -6.09 36.98
CA ALA A 249 11.51 -5.90 36.76
C ALA A 249 11.99 -6.18 35.32
N THR A 250 12.75 -5.25 34.74
CA THR A 250 13.63 -5.47 33.59
C THR A 250 15.07 -5.18 33.98
N ASN A 251 15.95 -6.18 33.83
CA ASN A 251 17.39 -6.00 33.88
C ASN A 251 17.85 -5.18 32.66
N SER A 252 18.28 -3.94 32.88
CA SER A 252 19.08 -3.20 31.90
C SER A 252 20.03 -2.23 32.60
N ASN A 253 21.33 -2.56 32.58
CA ASN A 253 22.41 -1.62 32.87
C ASN A 253 22.58 -0.66 31.67
N GLU A 254 21.56 0.14 31.40
CA GLU A 254 21.54 1.17 30.36
C GLU A 254 21.15 2.50 31.01
N HIS A 255 22.07 3.47 31.01
CA HIS A 255 21.81 4.80 31.53
C HIS A 255 21.67 5.80 30.36
N LEU A 256 20.55 6.52 30.33
CA LEU A 256 20.25 7.55 29.34
C LEU A 256 20.79 8.90 29.83
N HIS A 257 21.70 9.50 29.06
CA HIS A 257 22.29 10.80 29.38
C HIS A 257 21.86 11.84 28.34
N THR A 258 21.23 12.91 28.83
CA THR A 258 20.83 14.08 28.03
C THR A 258 21.63 15.29 28.49
N HIS A 259 22.24 16.02 27.55
CA HIS A 259 22.90 17.28 27.85
C HIS A 259 22.54 18.35 26.81
N THR A 260 22.55 19.59 27.28
CA THR A 260 22.17 20.77 26.49
C THR A 260 23.40 21.64 26.33
N HIS A 261 23.72 22.00 25.10
CA HIS A 261 24.83 22.88 24.79
C HIS A 261 24.41 24.35 24.92
N ALA A 262 25.38 25.25 25.06
CA ALA A 262 25.14 26.68 25.28
C ALA A 262 24.43 27.39 24.10
N ASP A 263 24.37 26.74 22.92
CA ASP A 263 23.61 27.16 21.74
C ASP A 263 22.15 26.66 21.74
N GLY A 264 21.71 25.99 22.83
CA GLY A 264 20.34 25.53 23.04
C GLY A 264 20.02 24.18 22.39
N LYS A 265 20.98 23.51 21.73
CA LYS A 265 20.76 22.18 21.17
C LYS A 265 20.91 21.09 22.23
N VAL A 266 19.99 20.13 22.22
CA VAL A 266 19.93 19.02 23.17
C VAL A 266 20.31 17.73 22.47
N HIS A 267 21.22 16.97 23.07
CA HIS A 267 21.63 15.65 22.60
C HIS A 267 21.44 14.59 23.69
N THR A 268 21.01 13.40 23.27
CA THR A 268 20.76 12.26 24.17
C THR A 268 21.45 11.01 23.64
N HIS A 269 22.12 10.26 24.53
CA HIS A 269 22.73 8.97 24.20
C HIS A 269 22.58 7.96 25.35
N ILE A 270 22.72 6.68 25.03
CA ILE A 270 22.60 5.55 25.96
C ILE A 270 23.99 4.95 26.19
N GLU A 271 24.41 4.90 27.46
CA GLU A 271 25.67 4.27 27.86
C GLU A 271 25.40 2.92 28.54
N LYS A 272 26.08 1.86 28.08
CA LYS A 272 26.05 0.51 28.66
C LYS A 272 27.28 0.26 29.51
N SER A 273 27.12 0.12 30.81
CA SER A 273 28.20 -0.27 31.73
C SER A 273 28.26 -1.79 31.88
N ALA A 274 29.47 -2.35 31.69
CA ALA A 274 29.72 -3.79 31.82
C ALA A 274 29.53 -4.28 33.27
N PRO A 275 28.98 -5.49 33.50
CA PRO A 275 28.75 -5.99 34.85
C PRO A 275 30.07 -6.25 35.58
N ALA A 276 30.18 -5.76 36.82
CA ALA A 276 31.28 -6.09 37.72
C ALA A 276 31.27 -7.58 38.06
N LYS A 277 32.47 -8.19 38.07
CA LYS A 277 32.71 -9.63 38.19
C LYS A 277 32.49 -10.18 39.59
#